data_AF-A0A729KAI9-F1
#
_entry.id   AF-A0A729KAI9-F1
#
_cell.length_a   1.000
_cell.length_b   1.000
_cell.length_c   1.000
_cell.angle_alpha   90.00
_cell.angle_beta   90.00
_cell.angle_gamma   90.00
#
_symmetry.space_group_name_H-M   'P 1'
#
loop_
_entity.id
_entity.type
_entity.pdbx_description
1 polymer ?
#
loop_
_entity_poly.entity_id
_entity_poly.type
_entity_poly.pdbx_seq_one_letter_code
_entity_poly.pdbx_strand_id
1 'polypeptide(L)'
;MAQIPARGNCSRQLTRKQAGDVWEAAARRWLESKGLRFVAANVRERGGEIDLIMRDGKTTVFVEVRYRRSGLYGGAAASVTRSKQHKLLHTARLWLARQNGSFDTVDCRFDVLAFTGNEIEWFRDAFNDHS
;
A
#
# COMPACT_ATOMS: atom_id res chain seq x y z
N MET A 1 -17.22 48.94 -17.38
CA MET A 1 -16.93 47.52 -17.65
C MET A 1 -15.42 47.35 -17.77
N ALA A 2 -14.78 46.62 -16.86
CA ALA A 2 -13.42 46.12 -17.06
C ALA A 2 -13.27 44.83 -16.25
N GLN A 3 -12.86 43.79 -16.96
CA GLN A 3 -13.05 42.38 -16.67
C GLN A 3 -11.95 41.84 -15.75
N ILE A 4 -12.34 40.92 -14.86
CA ILE A 4 -11.45 40.17 -13.96
C ILE A 4 -10.56 39.22 -14.80
N PRO A 5 -9.23 39.18 -14.62
CA PRO A 5 -8.41 38.20 -15.31
C PRO A 5 -8.62 36.81 -14.70
N ALA A 6 -8.92 35.85 -15.57
CA ALA A 6 -9.10 34.44 -15.24
C ALA A 6 -7.81 33.86 -14.64
N ARG A 7 -7.91 33.23 -13.47
CA ARG A 7 -6.84 32.43 -12.87
C ARG A 7 -6.59 31.21 -13.76
N GLY A 8 -5.40 31.15 -14.36
CA GLY A 8 -4.94 30.06 -15.20
C GLY A 8 -4.92 28.72 -14.47
N ASN A 9 -5.46 27.70 -15.13
CA ASN A 9 -5.44 26.29 -14.76
C ASN A 9 -3.99 25.80 -14.53
N CYS A 10 -3.61 25.52 -13.29
CA CYS A 10 -2.41 24.74 -12.98
C CYS A 10 -2.77 23.26 -12.82
N SER A 11 -3.26 22.62 -13.88
CA SER A 11 -3.33 21.16 -13.97
C SER A 11 -1.95 20.60 -14.28
N ARG A 12 -1.05 20.62 -13.29
CA ARG A 12 0.12 19.74 -13.28
C ARG A 12 -0.41 18.31 -13.22
N GLN A 13 -0.50 17.65 -14.38
CA GLN A 13 -0.76 16.21 -14.46
C GLN A 13 0.35 15.49 -13.68
N LEU A 14 0.07 15.15 -12.42
CA LEU A 14 0.93 14.28 -11.64
C LEU A 14 1.05 12.97 -12.41
N THR A 15 2.29 12.54 -12.64
CA THR A 15 2.53 11.21 -13.21
C THR A 15 1.90 10.16 -12.29
N ARG A 16 1.49 9.02 -12.83
CA ARG A 16 0.86 7.93 -12.07
C ARG A 16 1.69 7.52 -10.82
N LYS A 17 3.02 7.68 -10.92
CA LYS A 17 3.98 7.47 -9.84
C LYS A 17 3.91 8.54 -8.74
N GLN A 18 3.91 9.83 -9.12
CA GLN A 18 3.76 10.93 -8.15
C GLN A 18 2.40 10.91 -7.44
N ALA A 19 1.35 10.46 -8.14
CA ALA A 19 0.07 10.22 -7.49
C ALA A 19 0.18 9.06 -6.47
N GLY A 20 0.89 7.98 -6.80
CA GLY A 20 1.17 6.86 -5.90
C GLY A 20 1.85 7.30 -4.60
N ASP A 21 2.94 8.06 -4.69
CA ASP A 21 3.71 8.53 -3.52
C ASP A 21 2.83 9.32 -2.52
N VAL A 22 1.88 10.12 -3.03
CA VAL A 22 0.94 10.89 -2.19
C VAL A 22 -0.01 9.97 -1.43
N TRP A 23 -0.56 8.95 -2.10
CA TRP A 23 -1.47 7.98 -1.47
C TRP A 23 -0.73 7.05 -0.50
N GLU A 24 0.51 6.69 -0.78
CA GLU A 24 1.37 5.95 0.16
C GLU A 24 1.66 6.76 1.43
N ALA A 25 1.95 8.05 1.30
CA ALA A 25 2.14 8.92 2.45
C ALA A 25 0.85 9.07 3.27
N ALA A 26 -0.31 9.18 2.61
CA ALA A 26 -1.62 9.20 3.27
C ALA A 26 -1.92 7.87 3.98
N ALA A 27 -1.66 6.75 3.31
CA ALA A 27 -1.79 5.39 3.84
C ALA A 27 -0.96 5.21 5.12
N ARG A 28 0.32 5.59 5.06
CA ARG A 28 1.21 5.54 6.21
C ARG A 28 0.63 6.31 7.39
N ARG A 29 0.26 7.58 7.21
CA ARG A 29 -0.28 8.43 8.29
C ARG A 29 -1.56 7.84 8.88
N TRP A 30 -2.43 7.31 8.02
CA TRP A 30 -3.66 6.68 8.46
C TRP A 30 -3.37 5.44 9.31
N LEU A 31 -2.46 4.56 8.87
CA LEU A 31 -2.07 3.37 9.63
C LEU A 31 -1.35 3.71 10.94
N GLU A 32 -0.50 4.74 10.94
CA GLU A 32 0.11 5.30 12.16
C GLU A 32 -0.97 5.78 13.14
N SER A 33 -2.03 6.44 12.65
CA SER A 33 -3.17 6.85 13.49
C SER A 33 -3.98 5.68 14.05
N LYS A 34 -3.89 4.50 13.44
CA LYS A 34 -4.48 3.25 13.94
C LYS A 34 -3.57 2.49 14.90
N GLY A 35 -2.41 3.05 15.25
CA GLY A 35 -1.48 2.49 16.23
C GLY A 35 -0.37 1.63 15.64
N LEU A 36 -0.31 1.47 14.30
CA LEU A 36 0.78 0.74 13.66
C LEU A 36 2.04 1.61 13.62
N ARG A 37 3.21 0.98 13.78
CA ARG A 37 4.50 1.67 13.68
C ARG A 37 5.07 1.52 12.28
N PHE A 38 5.51 2.62 11.69
CA PHE A 38 6.19 2.59 10.40
C PHE A 38 7.56 1.91 10.49
N VAL A 39 7.87 1.05 9.51
CA VAL A 39 9.17 0.36 9.38
C VAL A 39 9.88 0.80 8.09
N ALA A 40 9.21 0.66 6.94
CA ALA A 40 9.78 1.00 5.64
C ALA A 40 8.68 1.31 4.61
N ALA A 41 9.05 1.99 3.53
CA ALA A 41 8.19 2.25 2.38
C ALA A 41 8.94 1.93 1.08
N ASN A 42 8.21 1.68 0.00
CA ASN A 42 8.77 1.46 -1.33
C ASN A 42 9.87 0.38 -1.36
N VAL A 43 9.65 -0.72 -0.64
CA VAL A 43 10.62 -1.81 -0.55
C VAL A 43 10.59 -2.61 -1.84
N ARG A 44 11.69 -2.57 -2.58
CA ARG A 44 11.85 -3.28 -3.84
C ARG A 44 12.87 -4.38 -3.71
N GLU A 45 12.49 -5.56 -4.15
CA GLU A 45 13.38 -6.70 -4.27
C GLU A 45 13.32 -7.26 -5.69
N ARG A 46 14.19 -8.24 -5.97
CA ARG A 46 14.18 -8.92 -7.28
C ARG A 46 12.82 -9.61 -7.47
N GLY A 47 11.98 -9.06 -8.34
CA GLY A 47 10.71 -9.67 -8.75
C GLY A 47 9.46 -9.06 -8.13
N GLY A 48 9.56 -8.10 -7.20
CA GLY A 48 8.38 -7.46 -6.62
C GLY A 48 8.67 -6.20 -5.80
N GLU A 49 7.60 -5.57 -5.36
CA GLU A 49 7.63 -4.39 -4.51
C GLU A 49 6.56 -4.50 -3.41
N ILE A 50 6.84 -3.90 -2.26
CA ILE A 50 5.93 -3.72 -1.14
C ILE A 50 5.85 -2.23 -0.85
N ASP A 51 4.65 -1.67 -0.86
CA ASP A 51 4.44 -0.23 -0.72
C ASP A 51 4.79 0.24 0.69
N LEU A 52 4.29 -0.44 1.72
CA LEU A 52 4.58 -0.12 3.12
C LEU A 52 4.86 -1.39 3.94
N ILE A 53 5.80 -1.28 4.87
CA ILE A 53 6.03 -2.23 5.94
C ILE A 53 5.76 -1.52 7.25
N MET A 54 4.84 -2.08 8.03
CA MET A 54 4.42 -1.58 9.33
C MET A 54 4.65 -2.65 10.40
N ARG A 55 4.50 -2.27 11.66
CA ARG A 55 4.56 -3.16 12.81
C ARG A 55 3.34 -2.96 13.70
N ASP A 56 2.65 -4.05 13.98
CA ASP A 56 1.50 -4.11 14.88
C ASP A 56 1.88 -4.99 16.07
N GLY A 57 2.33 -4.37 17.17
CA GLY A 57 2.94 -5.08 18.28
C GLY A 57 4.19 -5.87 17.85
N LYS A 58 4.09 -7.21 17.88
CA LYS A 58 5.15 -8.12 17.44
C LYS A 58 5.03 -8.54 15.97
N THR A 59 3.87 -8.32 15.35
CA THR A 59 3.58 -8.73 14.00
C THR A 59 4.13 -7.73 12.98
N THR A 60 4.84 -8.24 11.98
CA THR A 60 5.27 -7.44 10.82
C THR A 60 4.15 -7.44 9.78
N VAL A 61 3.73 -6.25 9.37
CA VAL A 61 2.58 -6.05 8.49
C VAL A 61 3.08 -5.54 7.15
N PHE A 62 2.92 -6.33 6.10
CA PHE A 62 3.22 -5.92 4.73
C PHE A 62 1.94 -5.35 4.11
N VAL A 63 1.96 -4.10 3.68
CA VAL A 63 0.76 -3.40 3.21
C VAL A 63 0.93 -3.04 1.73
N GLU A 64 -0.04 -3.45 0.94
CA GLU A 64 -0.26 -2.97 -0.42
C GLU A 64 -1.27 -1.82 -0.40
N VAL A 65 -0.93 -0.70 -1.03
CA VAL A 65 -1.75 0.50 -1.11
C VAL A 65 -2.39 0.60 -2.50
N ARG A 66 -3.72 0.69 -2.54
CA ARG A 66 -4.48 0.86 -3.78
C ARG A 66 -5.26 2.15 -3.78
N TYR A 67 -5.16 2.89 -4.88
CA TYR A 67 -6.02 4.03 -5.14
C TYR A 67 -6.89 3.77 -6.37
N ARG A 68 -8.19 4.04 -6.23
CA ARG A 68 -9.18 3.92 -7.29
C ARG A 68 -10.02 5.18 -7.38
N ARG A 69 -10.32 5.58 -8.62
CA ARG A 69 -11.20 6.72 -8.89
C ARG A 69 -12.69 6.37 -8.79
N SER A 70 -13.04 5.09 -8.90
CA SER A 70 -14.42 4.58 -8.82
C SER A 70 -14.45 3.14 -8.31
N GLY A 71 -15.45 2.80 -7.50
CA GLY A 71 -15.65 1.47 -6.89
C GLY A 71 -16.32 0.42 -7.79
N LEU A 72 -16.58 0.75 -9.06
CA LEU A 72 -17.42 -0.08 -9.96
C LEU A 72 -16.83 -1.43 -10.39
N TYR A 73 -15.60 -1.79 -9.99
CA TYR A 73 -14.96 -3.05 -10.39
C TYR A 73 -14.30 -3.77 -9.21
N GLY A 74 -14.95 -4.80 -8.65
CA GLY A 74 -14.39 -5.83 -7.75
C GLY A 74 -13.79 -5.34 -6.43
N GLY A 75 -14.09 -5.98 -5.30
CA GLY A 75 -13.58 -5.56 -3.98
C GLY A 75 -12.06 -5.32 -3.94
N ALA A 76 -11.60 -4.48 -3.03
CA ALA A 76 -10.17 -4.12 -2.95
C ALA A 76 -9.25 -5.32 -2.70
N ALA A 77 -9.66 -6.27 -1.87
CA ALA A 77 -8.98 -7.56 -1.72
C ALA A 77 -8.91 -8.34 -3.05
N ALA A 78 -10.01 -8.38 -3.82
CA ALA A 78 -10.06 -9.02 -5.14
C ALA A 78 -9.20 -8.34 -6.22
N SER A 79 -8.68 -7.12 -5.98
CA SER A 79 -7.72 -6.48 -6.91
C SER A 79 -6.26 -6.83 -6.70
N VAL A 80 -5.93 -7.54 -5.63
CA VAL A 80 -4.60 -8.15 -5.52
C VAL A 80 -4.67 -9.50 -6.22
N THR A 81 -4.31 -9.49 -7.51
CA THR A 81 -4.27 -10.72 -8.32
C THR A 81 -3.30 -11.74 -7.72
N ARG A 82 -3.52 -13.03 -7.96
CA ARG A 82 -2.58 -14.09 -7.52
C ARG A 82 -1.14 -13.78 -7.89
N SER A 83 -0.89 -13.31 -9.11
CA SER A 83 0.45 -12.91 -9.55
C SER A 83 1.05 -11.80 -8.68
N LYS A 84 0.23 -10.85 -8.19
CA LYS A 84 0.71 -9.80 -7.29
C LYS A 84 0.89 -10.31 -5.86
N GLN A 85 0.04 -11.22 -5.37
CA GLN A 85 0.25 -11.91 -4.10
C GLN A 85 1.58 -12.66 -4.08
N HIS A 86 1.89 -13.45 -5.12
CA HIS A 86 3.18 -14.15 -5.23
C HIS A 86 4.39 -13.20 -5.20
N LYS A 87 4.29 -12.04 -5.86
CA LYS A 87 5.36 -11.03 -5.83
C LYS A 87 5.53 -10.41 -4.45
N LEU A 88 4.43 -10.12 -3.75
CA LEU A 88 4.44 -9.60 -2.38
C LEU A 88 5.04 -10.62 -1.41
N LEU A 89 4.61 -11.87 -1.48
CA LEU A 89 5.16 -12.99 -0.69
C LEU A 89 6.66 -13.16 -0.93
N HIS A 90 7.09 -13.17 -2.20
CA HIS A 90 8.51 -13.28 -2.54
C HIS A 90 9.34 -12.11 -1.99
N THR A 91 8.84 -10.88 -2.16
CA THR A 91 9.51 -9.67 -1.66
C THR A 91 9.59 -9.68 -0.13
N ALA A 92 8.52 -10.07 0.54
CA ALA A 92 8.47 -10.18 2.00
C ALA A 92 9.45 -11.23 2.52
N ARG A 93 9.55 -12.40 1.85
CA ARG A 93 10.51 -13.45 2.18
C ARG A 93 11.95 -12.94 2.10
N LEU A 94 12.30 -12.24 1.02
CA LEU A 94 13.64 -11.67 0.85
C LEU A 94 13.92 -10.58 1.88
N TRP A 95 12.93 -9.73 2.16
CA TRP A 95 13.05 -8.69 3.18
C TRP A 95 13.26 -9.29 4.58
N LEU A 96 12.48 -10.31 4.97
CA LEU A 96 12.63 -11.00 6.24
C LEU A 96 13.99 -11.67 6.37
N ALA A 97 14.48 -12.33 5.31
CA ALA A 97 15.80 -12.96 5.32
C ALA A 97 16.92 -11.94 5.59
N ARG A 98 16.80 -10.71 5.07
CA ARG A 98 17.73 -9.60 5.37
C ARG A 98 17.64 -9.11 6.82
N GLN A 99 16.52 -9.33 7.48
CA GLN A 99 16.30 -9.06 8.90
C GLN A 99 16.58 -10.29 9.79
N ASN A 100 17.27 -11.30 9.28
CA ASN A 100 17.55 -12.57 9.97
C ASN A 100 16.30 -13.34 10.41
N GLY A 101 15.18 -13.19 9.69
CA GLY A 101 13.92 -13.88 9.94
C GLY A 101 13.37 -14.63 8.72
N SER A 102 12.25 -15.30 8.93
CA SER A 102 11.48 -16.05 7.94
C SER A 102 9.99 -16.01 8.31
N PHE A 103 9.13 -16.51 7.41
CA PHE A 103 7.70 -16.68 7.73
C PHE A 103 7.45 -17.64 8.89
N ASP A 104 8.35 -18.60 9.12
CA ASP A 104 8.25 -19.54 10.25
C ASP A 104 8.71 -18.97 11.60
N THR A 105 9.44 -17.85 11.58
CA THR A 105 10.09 -17.28 12.79
C THR A 105 9.55 -15.91 13.17
N VAL A 106 8.83 -15.25 12.28
CA VAL A 106 8.29 -13.91 12.47
C VAL A 106 6.80 -13.92 12.16
N ASP A 107 5.98 -13.52 13.13
CA ASP A 107 4.56 -13.27 12.89
C ASP A 107 4.43 -12.19 11.82
N CYS A 108 3.80 -12.53 10.71
CA CYS A 108 3.54 -11.58 9.65
C CYS A 108 2.14 -11.72 9.08
N ARG A 109 1.62 -10.61 8.55
CA ARG A 109 0.36 -10.56 7.81
C ARG A 109 0.47 -9.65 6.59
N PHE A 110 -0.37 -9.91 5.60
CA PHE A 110 -0.47 -9.06 4.41
C PHE A 110 -1.79 -8.30 4.44
N ASP A 111 -1.70 -6.97 4.50
CA ASP A 111 -2.86 -6.11 4.52
C ASP A 111 -3.01 -5.39 3.17
N VAL A 112 -4.25 -5.06 2.80
CA VAL A 112 -4.55 -4.20 1.66
C VAL A 112 -5.27 -2.97 2.17
N LEU A 113 -4.73 -1.79 1.87
CA LEU A 113 -5.38 -0.52 2.15
C LEU A 113 -5.83 0.12 0.84
N ALA A 114 -7.12 0.28 0.66
CA ALA A 114 -7.71 0.84 -0.53
C ALA A 114 -8.38 2.19 -0.28
N PHE A 115 -8.12 3.11 -1.18
CA PHE A 115 -8.73 4.44 -1.24
C PHE A 115 -9.67 4.48 -2.45
N THR A 116 -10.95 4.73 -2.20
CA THR A 116 -11.98 4.91 -3.23
C THR A 116 -12.67 6.24 -3.01
N GLY A 117 -12.24 7.27 -3.76
CA GLY A 117 -12.68 8.64 -3.51
C GLY A 117 -12.29 9.11 -2.10
N ASN A 118 -13.28 9.31 -1.23
CA ASN A 118 -13.08 9.70 0.18
C ASN A 118 -13.14 8.52 1.16
N GLU A 119 -13.47 7.33 0.67
CA GLU A 119 -13.58 6.13 1.50
C GLU A 119 -12.24 5.42 1.60
N ILE A 120 -11.97 4.88 2.79
CA ILE A 120 -10.77 4.10 3.10
C ILE A 120 -11.23 2.73 3.59
N GLU A 121 -10.80 1.68 2.90
CA GLU A 121 -11.07 0.30 3.25
C GLU A 121 -9.76 -0.40 3.60
N TRP A 122 -9.69 -0.98 4.80
CA TRP A 122 -8.52 -1.71 5.28
C TRP A 122 -8.85 -3.18 5.47
N PHE A 123 -8.32 -4.00 4.57
CA PHE A 123 -8.41 -5.46 4.63
C PHE A 123 -7.18 -5.98 5.36
N ARG A 124 -7.37 -6.36 6.62
CA ARG A 124 -6.34 -7.02 7.41
C ARG A 124 -6.27 -8.49 7.04
N ASP A 125 -5.06 -9.04 6.96
CA ASP A 125 -4.83 -10.44 6.59
C ASP A 125 -5.55 -10.82 5.29
N ALA A 126 -5.40 -9.96 4.28
CA ALA A 126 -6.09 -10.06 3.00
C ALA A 126 -5.69 -11.31 2.21
N PHE A 127 -4.48 -11.83 2.44
CA PHE A 127 -3.99 -13.10 1.91
C PHE A 127 -2.78 -13.58 2.73
N ASN A 128 -2.43 -14.86 2.57
CA ASN A 128 -1.28 -15.47 3.21
C ASN A 128 -0.50 -16.34 2.20
N ASP A 129 0.62 -16.93 2.63
CA ASP A 129 1.46 -17.80 1.79
C ASP A 129 0.80 -19.17 1.48
N HIS A 130 -0.28 -19.53 2.18
CA HIS A 130 -0.95 -20.83 2.07
C HIS A 130 -2.20 -20.82 1.18
N SER A 131 -2.54 -19.69 0.54
CA SER A 131 -3.77 -19.49 -0.24
C SER A 131 -3.61 -19.60 -1.76
#